data_AF-A0A496P723-F1
#
_entry.id   AF-A0A496P723-F1
#
_cell.length_a   1.000
_cell.length_b   1.000
_cell.length_c   1.000
_cell.angle_alpha   90.00
_cell.angle_beta   90.00
_cell.angle_gamma   90.00
#
_symmetry.space_group_name_H-M   'P 1'
#
loop_
_entity.id
_entity.type
_entity.pdbx_description
1 polymer ?
#
loop_
_entity_poly.entity_id
_entity_poly.type
_entity_poly.pdbx_seq_one_letter_code
_entity_poly.pdbx_strand_id
1 'polypeptide(L)'
;MNGKQRYIGLVIFLVAAISAMVWAYGFVTNRQQGPDGMSIGVVRIDDVLEFNPSYADYKQAKNELELLQRQYELEQQALNAKSETQDEQLKTLALDSTLSDALTVELQTRIATKENELNQQLNSKRNELTQKYLAELKVSTNEYDLEIVNLQLDLYAYDARVYIDDAQRAAAMAEKAKKEERLKELLAKRKPSDFDVDSIKAKVQAELAPMQQKGQEELNQYAASLQKELAEKRDSMVQQQAQAIIANNNLPVAQEWNDTWAKKLSDKEAEVSALHEAILEDVRMRVTIIAEEQHLDLVIIDDGGNIKGLDITDAVKASYRVQ
;
A
#
# COMPACT_ATOMS: atom_id res chain seq x y z
N MET A 1 -30.18 -47.71 93.87
CA MET A 1 -30.38 -47.27 92.47
C MET A 1 -29.09 -46.60 92.01
N ASN A 2 -28.44 -47.20 91.01
CA ASN A 2 -27.04 -46.95 90.66
C ASN A 2 -26.82 -45.55 90.07
N GLY A 3 -25.88 -44.80 90.64
CA GLY A 3 -25.53 -43.43 90.21
C GLY A 3 -25.18 -43.30 88.72
N LYS A 4 -24.73 -44.38 88.07
CA LYS A 4 -24.44 -44.40 86.62
C LYS A 4 -25.68 -44.20 85.72
N GLN A 5 -26.88 -44.60 86.13
CA GLN A 5 -28.09 -44.40 85.32
C GLN A 5 -28.68 -42.98 85.42
N ARG A 6 -28.37 -42.26 86.51
CA ARG A 6 -28.78 -40.85 86.67
C ARG A 6 -27.94 -39.90 85.81
N TYR A 7 -26.65 -40.18 85.62
CA TYR A 7 -25.78 -39.38 84.75
C TYR A 7 -26.11 -39.54 83.27
N ILE A 8 -26.47 -40.74 82.81
CA ILE A 8 -26.81 -40.98 81.40
C ILE A 8 -28.13 -40.28 81.02
N GLY A 9 -29.14 -40.29 81.88
CA GLY A 9 -30.39 -39.56 81.65
C GLY A 9 -30.22 -38.04 81.63
N LEU A 10 -29.33 -37.49 82.46
CA LEU A 10 -29.07 -36.05 82.56
C LEU A 10 -28.24 -35.55 81.37
N VAL A 11 -27.31 -36.35 80.84
CA VAL A 11 -26.52 -36.04 79.64
C VAL A 11 -27.40 -36.07 78.38
N ILE A 12 -28.31 -37.04 78.24
CA ILE A 12 -29.22 -37.10 77.09
C ILE A 12 -30.20 -35.92 77.09
N PHE A 13 -30.70 -35.52 78.27
CA PHE A 13 -31.58 -34.35 78.39
C PHE A 13 -30.85 -33.04 78.11
N LEU A 14 -29.59 -32.89 78.55
CA LEU A 14 -28.75 -31.73 78.23
C LEU A 14 -28.42 -31.63 76.75
N VAL A 15 -28.10 -32.75 76.08
CA VAL A 15 -27.82 -32.77 74.64
C VAL A 15 -29.09 -32.41 73.84
N ALA A 16 -30.25 -32.96 74.20
CA ALA A 16 -31.51 -32.61 73.54
C ALA A 16 -31.92 -31.14 73.78
N ALA A 17 -31.69 -30.61 74.98
CA ALA A 17 -31.95 -29.20 75.30
C ALA A 17 -31.00 -28.25 74.57
N ILE A 18 -29.72 -28.60 74.42
CA ILE A 18 -28.75 -27.82 73.64
C ILE A 18 -29.05 -27.90 72.15
N SER A 19 -29.47 -29.06 71.62
CA SER A 19 -29.89 -29.19 70.21
C SER A 19 -31.16 -28.40 69.91
N ALA A 20 -32.14 -28.39 70.83
CA ALA A 20 -33.35 -27.57 70.71
C ALA A 20 -33.03 -26.07 70.85
N MET A 21 -32.07 -25.71 71.70
CA MET A 21 -31.62 -24.32 71.87
C MET A 21 -30.80 -23.84 70.66
N VAL A 22 -30.01 -24.70 70.00
CA VAL A 22 -29.30 -24.38 68.73
C VAL A 22 -30.28 -24.28 67.55
N TRP A 23 -31.33 -25.11 67.49
CA TRP A 23 -32.40 -24.96 66.50
C TRP A 23 -33.27 -23.73 66.74
N ALA A 24 -33.61 -23.42 68.00
CA ALA A 24 -34.35 -22.21 68.35
C ALA A 24 -33.49 -20.95 68.17
N TYR A 25 -32.19 -20.99 68.47
CA TYR A 25 -31.28 -19.88 68.20
C TYR A 25 -31.10 -19.71 66.68
N GLY A 26 -30.92 -20.79 65.90
CA GLY A 26 -30.90 -20.74 64.44
C GLY A 26 -32.20 -20.20 63.82
N PHE A 27 -33.37 -20.54 64.36
CA PHE A 27 -34.66 -20.06 63.88
C PHE A 27 -34.97 -18.60 64.33
N VAL A 28 -34.47 -18.17 65.50
CA VAL A 28 -34.68 -16.83 66.05
C VAL A 28 -33.61 -15.83 65.60
N THR A 29 -32.38 -16.27 65.29
CA THR A 29 -31.30 -15.38 64.83
C THR A 29 -31.14 -15.30 63.31
N ASN A 30 -31.79 -16.16 62.52
CA ASN A 30 -31.86 -16.01 61.05
C ASN A 30 -32.94 -15.03 60.56
N ARG A 31 -33.79 -14.50 61.44
CA ARG A 31 -34.71 -13.41 61.09
C ARG A 31 -34.13 -12.07 61.53
N GLN A 32 -33.00 -11.68 60.94
CA GLN A 32 -32.54 -10.30 61.05
C GLN A 32 -33.25 -9.47 59.98
N GLN A 33 -34.46 -9.04 60.36
CA GLN A 33 -35.25 -8.10 59.59
C GLN A 33 -34.50 -6.77 59.48
N GLY A 34 -34.47 -6.19 58.28
CA GLY A 34 -33.97 -4.84 58.05
C GLY A 34 -34.80 -3.79 58.82
N PRO A 35 -34.37 -2.52 58.80
CA PRO A 35 -34.96 -1.44 59.62
C PRO A 35 -36.48 -1.26 59.49
N ASP A 36 -37.09 -1.75 58.40
CA ASP A 36 -38.53 -1.69 58.11
C ASP A 36 -39.25 -3.07 58.12
N GLY A 37 -38.64 -4.13 58.66
CA GLY A 37 -39.26 -5.47 58.68
C GLY A 37 -39.01 -6.33 57.43
N MET A 38 -38.38 -5.76 56.40
CA MET A 38 -38.02 -6.43 55.14
C MET A 38 -36.87 -7.42 55.33
N SER A 39 -37.03 -8.67 54.88
CA SER A 39 -35.98 -9.69 54.91
C SER A 39 -35.17 -9.65 53.62
N ILE A 40 -33.88 -9.31 53.70
CA ILE A 40 -33.01 -9.09 52.53
C ILE A 40 -32.04 -10.27 52.38
N GLY A 41 -32.06 -10.92 51.23
CA GLY A 41 -31.05 -11.90 50.82
C GLY A 41 -29.92 -11.25 50.02
N VAL A 42 -28.74 -11.86 50.08
CA VAL A 42 -27.55 -11.42 49.37
C VAL A 42 -26.98 -12.58 48.57
N VAL A 43 -26.70 -12.37 47.28
CA VAL A 43 -26.10 -13.38 46.39
C VAL A 43 -24.87 -12.82 45.68
N ARG A 44 -23.76 -13.56 45.73
CA ARG A 44 -22.58 -13.25 44.93
C ARG A 44 -22.70 -13.93 43.57
N ILE A 45 -23.05 -13.16 42.55
CA ILE A 45 -23.37 -13.71 41.23
C ILE A 45 -22.18 -14.45 40.62
N ASP A 46 -20.98 -13.85 40.69
CA ASP A 46 -19.75 -14.43 40.13
C ASP A 46 -19.42 -15.81 40.71
N ASP A 47 -19.69 -15.99 42.00
CA ASP A 47 -19.49 -17.26 42.72
C ASP A 47 -20.51 -18.34 42.31
N VAL A 48 -21.65 -17.95 41.75
CA VAL A 48 -22.75 -18.84 41.36
C VAL A 48 -22.69 -19.20 39.88
N LEU A 49 -22.22 -18.27 39.02
CA LEU A 49 -22.16 -18.46 37.57
C LEU A 49 -21.44 -19.77 37.19
N GLU A 50 -20.36 -20.11 37.91
CA GLU A 50 -19.55 -21.31 37.59
C GLU A 50 -20.27 -22.64 37.80
N PHE A 51 -21.36 -22.64 38.57
CA PHE A 51 -22.16 -23.84 38.85
C PHE A 51 -23.27 -24.06 37.82
N ASN A 52 -23.49 -23.10 36.91
CA ASN A 52 -24.46 -23.26 35.84
C ASN A 52 -23.96 -24.27 34.78
N PRO A 53 -24.79 -25.23 34.32
CA PRO A 53 -24.40 -26.21 33.31
C PRO A 53 -23.86 -25.60 32.00
N SER A 54 -24.36 -24.42 31.61
CA SER A 54 -23.94 -23.71 30.39
C SER A 54 -22.73 -22.79 30.59
N TYR A 55 -22.16 -22.73 31.80
CA TYR A 55 -20.98 -21.89 32.08
C TYR A 55 -19.75 -22.29 31.26
N ALA A 56 -19.58 -23.59 31.01
CA ALA A 56 -18.48 -24.08 30.18
C ALA A 56 -18.58 -23.53 28.74
N ASP A 57 -19.79 -23.54 28.17
CA ASP A 57 -20.07 -23.01 26.82
C ASP A 57 -19.86 -21.49 26.77
N TYR A 58 -20.34 -20.76 27.78
CA TYR A 58 -20.10 -19.32 27.91
C TYR A 58 -18.60 -18.98 27.97
N LYS A 59 -17.83 -19.71 28.80
CA LYS A 59 -16.38 -19.52 28.92
C LYS A 59 -15.67 -19.81 27.61
N GLN A 60 -16.08 -20.85 26.90
CA GLN A 60 -15.54 -21.16 25.58
C GLN A 60 -15.86 -20.05 24.57
N ALA A 61 -17.11 -19.62 24.47
CA ALA A 61 -17.53 -18.56 23.54
C ALA A 61 -16.80 -17.24 23.82
N LYS A 62 -16.58 -16.90 25.10
CA LYS A 62 -15.80 -15.73 25.51
C LYS A 62 -14.33 -15.83 25.08
N ASN A 63 -13.68 -16.98 25.28
CA ASN A 63 -12.31 -17.19 24.84
C ASN A 63 -12.18 -17.12 23.31
N GLU A 64 -13.17 -17.65 22.58
CA GLU A 64 -13.24 -17.57 21.11
C GLU A 64 -13.40 -16.13 20.63
N LEU A 65 -14.22 -15.31 21.31
CA LEU A 65 -14.34 -13.88 21.02
C LEU A 65 -13.00 -13.15 21.22
N GLU A 66 -12.32 -13.38 22.34
CA GLU A 66 -10.99 -12.79 22.61
C GLU A 66 -9.95 -13.19 21.55
N LEU A 67 -10.00 -14.45 21.08
CA LEU A 67 -9.15 -14.92 20.00
C LEU A 67 -9.47 -14.23 18.68
N LEU A 68 -10.76 -14.08 18.34
CA LEU A 68 -11.21 -13.39 17.13
C LEU A 68 -10.82 -11.91 17.14
N GLN A 69 -10.94 -11.23 18.28
CA GLN A 69 -10.50 -9.84 18.45
C GLN A 69 -8.99 -9.70 18.21
N ARG A 70 -8.18 -10.59 18.81
CA ARG A 70 -6.73 -10.63 18.55
C ARG A 70 -6.40 -10.91 17.08
N GLN A 71 -7.14 -11.82 16.45
CA GLN A 71 -6.94 -12.12 15.04
C GLN A 71 -7.24 -10.90 14.16
N TYR A 72 -8.34 -10.20 14.44
CA TYR A 72 -8.71 -8.95 13.76
C TYR A 72 -7.60 -7.90 13.89
N GLU A 73 -7.09 -7.64 15.11
CA GLU A 73 -6.02 -6.67 15.34
C GLU A 73 -4.74 -7.01 14.57
N LEU A 74 -4.32 -8.28 14.61
CA LEU A 74 -3.13 -8.75 13.91
C LEU A 74 -3.29 -8.62 12.39
N GLU A 75 -4.45 -8.98 11.85
CA GLU A 75 -4.73 -8.87 10.43
C GLU A 75 -4.80 -7.40 10.01
N GLN A 76 -5.42 -6.53 10.81
CA GLN A 76 -5.44 -5.09 10.58
C GLN A 76 -4.02 -4.50 10.53
N GLN A 77 -3.16 -4.86 11.49
CA GLN A 77 -1.76 -4.42 11.50
C GLN A 77 -1.01 -4.91 10.26
N ALA A 78 -1.19 -6.18 9.88
CA ALA A 78 -0.55 -6.73 8.69
C ALA A 78 -1.01 -6.03 7.40
N LEU A 79 -2.31 -5.71 7.29
CA LEU A 79 -2.85 -4.97 6.15
C LEU A 79 -2.32 -3.53 6.09
N ASN A 80 -2.24 -2.85 7.24
CA ASN A 80 -1.66 -1.51 7.32
C ASN A 80 -0.19 -1.51 6.89
N ALA A 81 0.61 -2.46 7.39
CA ALA A 81 2.03 -2.58 7.00
C ALA A 81 2.19 -2.86 5.50
N LYS A 82 1.33 -3.70 4.92
CA LYS A 82 1.30 -3.93 3.47
C LYS A 82 0.92 -2.68 2.68
N SER A 83 -0.08 -1.92 3.16
CA SER A 83 -0.48 -0.66 2.53
C SER A 83 0.65 0.36 2.55
N GLU A 84 1.34 0.52 3.69
CA GLU A 84 2.49 1.41 3.82
C GLU A 84 3.63 0.99 2.87
N THR A 85 3.93 -0.30 2.82
CA THR A 85 4.94 -0.85 1.88
C THR A 85 4.54 -0.58 0.43
N GLN A 86 3.26 -0.74 0.08
CA GLN A 86 2.75 -0.45 -1.26
C GLN A 86 2.91 1.03 -1.60
N ASP A 87 2.54 1.93 -0.70
CA ASP A 87 2.64 3.38 -0.91
C ASP A 87 4.10 3.83 -1.04
N GLU A 88 5.01 3.25 -0.26
CA GLU A 88 6.44 3.48 -0.41
C GLU A 88 6.95 3.02 -1.79
N GLN A 89 6.56 1.83 -2.25
CA GLN A 89 6.93 1.32 -3.57
C GLN A 89 6.37 2.18 -4.71
N LEU A 90 5.14 2.67 -4.59
CA LEU A 90 4.56 3.59 -5.57
C LEU A 90 5.28 4.95 -5.58
N LYS A 91 5.68 5.44 -4.39
CA LYS A 91 6.45 6.68 -4.26
C LYS A 91 7.85 6.56 -4.85
N THR A 92 8.55 5.44 -4.63
CA THR A 92 9.88 5.22 -5.23
C THR A 92 9.78 5.11 -6.75
N LEU A 93 8.77 4.42 -7.27
CA LEU A 93 8.48 4.36 -8.72
C LEU A 93 8.23 5.76 -9.32
N ALA A 94 7.47 6.60 -8.63
CA ALA A 94 7.19 7.97 -9.09
C ALA A 94 8.44 8.86 -9.09
N LEU A 95 9.42 8.58 -8.22
CA LEU A 95 10.67 9.32 -8.10
C LEU A 95 11.81 8.72 -8.95
N ASP A 96 11.61 7.56 -9.58
CA ASP A 96 12.63 6.89 -10.34
C ASP A 96 12.94 7.64 -11.65
N SER A 97 14.07 8.35 -11.66
CA SER A 97 14.54 9.06 -12.85
C SER A 97 15.16 8.14 -13.88
N THR A 98 15.55 6.91 -13.52
CA THR A 98 16.35 6.05 -14.39
C THR A 98 15.65 5.73 -15.71
N LEU A 99 14.33 5.53 -15.66
CA LEU A 99 13.51 5.30 -16.84
C LEU A 99 13.47 6.54 -17.74
N SER A 100 13.31 7.72 -17.15
CA SER A 100 13.25 8.99 -17.88
C SER A 100 14.62 9.34 -18.49
N ASP A 101 15.70 9.06 -17.76
CA ASP A 101 17.07 9.28 -18.20
C ASP A 101 17.41 8.36 -19.39
N ALA A 102 17.07 7.08 -19.29
CA ALA A 102 17.27 6.12 -20.38
C ALA A 102 16.50 6.50 -21.65
N LEU A 103 15.24 6.91 -21.51
CA LEU A 103 14.42 7.36 -22.64
C LEU A 103 14.93 8.68 -23.25
N THR A 104 15.49 9.58 -22.43
CA THR A 104 16.13 10.81 -22.91
C THR A 104 17.37 10.51 -23.75
N VAL A 105 18.20 9.57 -23.30
CA VAL A 105 19.37 9.10 -24.07
C VAL A 105 18.94 8.43 -25.37
N GLU A 106 17.88 7.61 -25.34
CA GLU A 106 17.32 6.99 -26.55
C GLU A 106 16.82 8.05 -27.54
N LEU A 107 16.08 9.06 -27.08
CA LEU A 107 15.59 10.18 -27.87
C LEU A 107 16.76 10.90 -28.58
N GLN A 108 17.77 11.32 -27.82
CA GLN A 108 18.94 12.02 -28.35
C GLN A 108 19.69 11.18 -29.39
N THR A 109 19.92 9.89 -29.10
CA THR A 109 20.66 8.98 -29.98
C THR A 109 19.93 8.76 -31.31
N ARG A 110 18.61 8.55 -31.26
CA ARG A 110 17.79 8.32 -32.46
C ARG A 110 17.69 9.59 -33.31
N ILE A 111 17.55 10.75 -32.68
CA ILE A 111 17.55 12.05 -33.38
C ILE A 111 18.89 12.27 -34.08
N ALA A 112 20.01 12.11 -33.37
CA ALA A 112 21.34 12.27 -33.94
C ALA A 112 21.61 11.30 -35.11
N THR A 113 21.09 10.07 -35.01
CA THR A 113 21.18 9.08 -36.09
C THR A 113 20.41 9.54 -37.33
N LYS A 114 19.17 10.02 -37.15
CA LYS A 114 18.34 10.50 -38.26
C LYS A 114 18.92 11.77 -38.91
N GLU A 115 19.46 12.67 -38.11
CA GLU A 115 20.17 13.86 -38.57
C GLU A 115 21.39 13.49 -39.43
N ASN A 116 22.21 12.55 -38.97
CA ASN A 116 23.38 12.09 -39.72
C ASN A 116 22.96 11.44 -41.05
N GLU A 117 21.89 10.64 -41.05
CA GLU A 117 21.33 10.05 -42.27
C GLU A 117 20.90 11.13 -43.28
N LEU A 118 20.13 12.13 -42.86
CA LEU A 118 19.68 13.22 -43.72
C LEU A 118 20.86 14.04 -44.25
N ASN A 119 21.84 14.35 -43.41
CA ASN A 119 23.04 15.08 -43.82
C ASN A 119 23.93 14.27 -44.77
N GLN A 120 24.00 12.94 -44.63
CA GLN A 120 24.69 12.07 -45.59
C GLN A 120 23.99 12.05 -46.95
N GLN A 121 22.66 12.02 -46.97
CA GLN A 121 21.88 12.10 -48.21
C GLN A 121 22.11 13.46 -48.90
N LEU A 122 22.06 14.57 -48.15
CA LEU A 122 22.34 15.91 -48.66
C LEU A 122 23.77 16.02 -49.21
N ASN A 123 24.77 15.48 -48.51
CA ASN A 123 26.16 15.48 -48.99
C ASN A 123 26.33 14.64 -50.27
N SER A 124 25.69 13.47 -50.33
CA SER A 124 25.74 12.61 -51.53
C SER A 124 25.13 13.32 -52.74
N LYS A 125 23.98 13.97 -52.56
CA LYS A 125 23.34 14.77 -53.61
C LYS A 125 24.16 15.99 -54.00
N ARG A 126 24.81 16.67 -53.05
CA ARG A 126 25.73 17.77 -53.33
C ARG A 126 26.90 17.31 -54.21
N ASN A 127 27.50 16.17 -53.89
CA ASN A 127 28.61 15.61 -54.66
C ASN A 127 28.18 15.22 -56.08
N GLU A 128 27.01 14.61 -56.23
CA GLU A 128 26.43 14.26 -57.53
C GLU A 128 26.20 15.51 -58.41
N LEU A 129 25.54 16.54 -57.86
CA LEU A 129 25.27 17.78 -58.58
C LEU A 129 26.56 18.53 -58.95
N THR A 130 27.51 18.55 -58.02
CA THR A 130 28.84 19.15 -58.25
C THR A 130 29.55 18.47 -59.41
N GLN A 131 29.64 17.13 -59.41
CA GLN A 131 30.32 16.38 -60.47
C GLN A 131 29.64 16.60 -61.82
N LYS A 132 28.29 16.63 -61.85
CA LYS A 132 27.52 16.95 -63.05
C LYS A 132 27.92 18.31 -63.63
N TYR A 133 27.92 19.36 -62.81
CA TYR A 133 28.25 20.71 -63.25
C TYR A 133 29.74 20.88 -63.62
N LEU A 134 30.65 20.19 -62.93
CA LEU A 134 32.07 20.18 -63.29
C LEU A 134 32.33 19.48 -64.63
N ALA A 135 31.63 18.38 -64.91
CA ALA A 135 31.73 17.66 -66.19
C ALA A 135 31.19 18.48 -67.37
N GLU A 136 30.09 19.23 -67.16
CA GLU A 136 29.53 20.15 -68.15
C GLU A 136 30.53 21.26 -68.55
N LEU A 137 31.41 21.68 -67.65
CA LEU A 137 32.40 22.74 -67.87
C LEU A 137 33.71 22.28 -68.54
N LYS A 138 33.87 21.00 -68.88
CA LYS A 138 35.06 20.44 -69.57
C LYS A 138 36.41 20.86 -68.97
N VAL A 139 36.52 20.85 -67.65
CA VAL A 139 37.71 21.33 -66.91
C VAL A 139 38.93 20.41 -67.14
N SER A 140 40.08 20.97 -67.54
CA SER A 140 41.37 20.25 -67.58
C SER A 140 41.99 20.19 -66.19
N THR A 141 42.33 18.99 -65.74
CA THR A 141 42.62 18.65 -64.35
C THR A 141 44.08 18.91 -63.93
N ASN A 142 44.27 19.84 -62.99
CA ASN A 142 45.38 19.81 -62.04
C ASN A 142 44.84 19.25 -60.72
N GLU A 143 45.53 18.29 -60.11
CA GLU A 143 45.05 17.52 -58.95
C GLU A 143 44.74 18.41 -57.73
N TYR A 144 45.53 19.47 -57.53
CA TYR A 144 45.31 20.49 -56.51
C TYR A 144 44.03 21.32 -56.71
N ASP A 145 43.63 21.55 -57.96
CA ASP A 145 42.45 22.37 -58.29
C ASP A 145 41.16 21.61 -57.96
N LEU A 146 41.15 20.29 -58.18
CA LEU A 146 40.06 19.40 -57.78
C LEU A 146 39.92 19.30 -56.26
N GLU A 147 41.03 19.13 -55.53
CA GLU A 147 41.01 19.06 -54.07
C GLU A 147 40.50 20.38 -53.47
N ILE A 148 40.95 21.53 -53.97
CA ILE A 148 40.50 22.85 -53.53
C ILE A 148 39.01 23.06 -53.80
N VAL A 149 38.54 22.71 -55.00
CA VAL A 149 37.11 22.84 -55.36
C VAL A 149 36.26 21.94 -54.49
N ASN A 150 36.66 20.67 -54.30
CA ASN A 150 35.94 19.74 -53.43
C ASN A 150 35.91 20.25 -51.98
N LEU A 151 37.04 20.73 -51.44
CA LEU A 151 37.11 21.22 -50.06
C LEU A 151 36.30 22.51 -49.85
N GLN A 152 36.28 23.42 -50.83
CA GLN A 152 35.43 24.62 -50.80
C GLN A 152 33.94 24.27 -50.82
N LEU A 153 33.55 23.26 -51.60
CA LEU A 153 32.16 22.81 -51.67
C LEU A 153 31.74 22.03 -50.42
N ASP A 154 32.66 21.26 -49.85
CA ASP A 154 32.46 20.53 -48.60
C ASP A 154 32.45 21.46 -47.38
N LEU A 155 33.10 22.63 -47.46
CA LEU A 155 32.99 23.72 -46.48
C LEU A 155 31.69 24.50 -46.61
N TYR A 156 31.28 24.80 -47.85
CA TYR A 156 29.98 25.41 -48.13
C TYR A 156 28.83 24.52 -47.63
N ALA A 157 29.02 23.20 -47.64
CA ALA A 157 28.07 22.25 -47.09
C ALA A 157 27.71 22.48 -45.63
N TYR A 158 28.66 22.93 -44.80
CA TYR A 158 28.44 23.11 -43.35
C TYR A 158 27.42 24.21 -43.07
N ASP A 159 27.41 25.27 -43.88
CA ASP A 159 26.45 26.37 -43.72
C ASP A 159 25.03 25.97 -44.13
N ALA A 160 24.89 24.84 -44.84
CA ALA A 160 23.64 24.36 -45.41
C ALA A 160 23.21 22.98 -44.83
N ARG A 161 23.85 22.54 -43.75
CA ARG A 161 23.46 21.32 -43.00
C ARG A 161 22.23 21.60 -42.15
N VAL A 162 21.45 20.53 -41.96
CA VAL A 162 20.27 20.52 -41.10
C VAL A 162 20.73 20.06 -39.72
N TYR A 163 20.32 20.81 -38.68
CA TYR A 163 20.67 20.56 -37.29
C TYR A 163 19.41 20.63 -36.43
N ILE A 164 19.35 19.83 -35.36
CA ILE A 164 18.24 19.94 -34.42
C ILE A 164 18.48 20.99 -33.34
N ASP A 165 19.74 21.13 -32.91
CA ASP A 165 20.11 22.03 -31.83
C ASP A 165 21.44 22.78 -32.09
N ASP A 166 21.69 23.81 -31.28
CA ASP A 166 22.86 24.67 -31.40
C ASP A 166 24.15 23.98 -30.95
N ALA A 167 24.08 22.93 -30.11
CA ALA A 167 25.25 22.20 -29.65
C ALA A 167 25.84 21.32 -30.76
N GLN A 168 24.98 20.65 -31.52
CA GLN A 168 25.35 19.90 -32.71
C GLN A 168 25.88 20.83 -33.82
N ARG A 169 25.26 22.00 -33.99
CA ARG A 169 25.78 23.03 -34.89
C ARG A 169 27.19 23.46 -34.47
N ALA A 170 27.44 23.71 -33.19
CA ALA A 170 28.76 24.11 -32.67
C ALA A 170 29.82 23.03 -32.91
N ALA A 171 29.51 21.76 -32.66
CA ALA A 171 30.41 20.64 -32.94
C ALA A 171 30.76 20.55 -34.44
N ALA A 172 29.77 20.73 -35.31
CA ALA A 172 30.01 20.77 -36.75
C ALA A 172 30.84 21.99 -37.18
N MET A 173 30.66 23.16 -36.55
CA MET A 173 31.49 24.34 -36.82
C MET A 173 32.96 24.16 -36.42
N ALA A 174 33.23 23.38 -35.36
CA ALA A 174 34.61 23.02 -35.00
C ALA A 174 35.28 22.12 -36.06
N GLU A 175 34.53 21.18 -36.64
CA GLU A 175 34.98 20.37 -37.79
C GLU A 175 35.18 21.22 -39.06
N LYS A 176 34.29 22.21 -39.29
CA LYS A 176 34.42 23.18 -40.39
C LYS A 176 35.74 23.94 -40.28
N ALA A 177 36.10 24.45 -39.10
CA ALA A 177 37.33 25.20 -38.88
C ALA A 177 38.60 24.42 -39.28
N LYS A 178 38.67 23.11 -38.98
CA LYS A 178 39.79 22.25 -39.40
C LYS A 178 39.90 22.14 -40.93
N LYS A 179 38.75 22.04 -41.61
CA LYS A 179 38.70 22.01 -43.09
C LYS A 179 39.07 23.37 -43.69
N GLU A 180 38.70 24.49 -43.07
CA GLU A 180 39.09 25.84 -43.52
C GLU A 180 40.61 26.03 -43.46
N GLU A 181 41.26 25.52 -42.40
CA GLU A 181 42.71 25.55 -42.27
C GLU A 181 43.41 24.74 -43.38
N ARG A 182 42.87 23.55 -43.69
CA ARG A 182 43.35 22.73 -44.81
C ARG A 182 43.16 23.40 -46.17
N LEU A 183 42.03 24.08 -46.38
CA LEU A 183 41.79 24.86 -47.60
C LEU A 183 42.85 25.96 -47.77
N LYS A 184 43.17 26.66 -46.68
CA LYS A 184 44.17 27.74 -46.67
C LYS A 184 45.57 27.23 -47.06
N GLU A 185 45.97 26.04 -46.58
CA GLU A 185 47.22 25.39 -47.00
C GLU A 185 47.25 25.06 -48.50
N LEU A 186 46.15 24.52 -49.03
CA LEU A 186 46.07 24.13 -50.45
C LEU A 186 46.06 25.35 -51.38
N LEU A 187 45.33 26.41 -51.01
CA LEU A 187 45.30 27.68 -51.75
C LEU A 187 46.68 28.35 -51.80
N ALA A 188 47.45 28.31 -50.70
CA ALA A 188 48.80 28.87 -50.66
C ALA A 188 49.80 28.12 -51.59
N LYS A 189 49.53 26.85 -51.90
CA LYS A 189 50.34 26.03 -52.82
C LYS A 189 49.92 26.17 -54.29
N ARG A 190 48.82 26.85 -54.58
CA ARG A 190 48.21 26.94 -55.92
C ARG A 190 48.71 28.16 -56.72
N LYS A 191 48.75 28.05 -58.05
CA LYS A 191 48.83 29.21 -58.98
C LYS A 191 47.43 29.80 -59.25
N PRO A 192 47.30 31.09 -59.63
CA PRO A 192 46.00 31.69 -59.94
C PRO A 192 45.30 30.95 -61.08
N SER A 193 44.00 30.73 -60.95
CA SER A 193 43.17 30.09 -61.97
C SER A 193 41.83 30.83 -62.05
N ASP A 194 41.34 31.07 -63.26
CA ASP A 194 40.22 31.97 -63.59
C ASP A 194 38.85 31.24 -63.57
N PHE A 195 38.70 30.31 -62.63
CA PHE A 195 37.57 29.38 -62.59
C PHE A 195 36.41 29.92 -61.75
N ASP A 196 35.23 30.06 -62.37
CA ASP A 196 34.01 30.56 -61.72
C ASP A 196 33.32 29.46 -60.87
N VAL A 197 33.95 29.14 -59.73
CA VAL A 197 33.41 28.22 -58.71
C VAL A 197 32.05 28.71 -58.19
N ASP A 198 31.84 30.02 -58.17
CA ASP A 198 30.68 30.64 -57.52
C ASP A 198 29.39 30.39 -58.32
N SER A 199 29.47 30.32 -59.65
CA SER A 199 28.35 29.89 -60.49
C SER A 199 27.88 28.45 -60.21
N ILE A 200 28.82 27.52 -59.97
CA ILE A 200 28.52 26.11 -59.67
C ILE A 200 27.89 26.02 -58.28
N LYS A 201 28.46 26.72 -57.29
CA LYS A 201 27.89 26.79 -55.94
C LYS A 201 26.44 27.27 -55.96
N ALA A 202 26.15 28.32 -56.71
CA ALA A 202 24.80 28.89 -56.79
C ALA A 202 23.78 27.88 -57.36
N LYS A 203 24.14 27.14 -58.42
CA LYS A 203 23.27 26.12 -59.02
C LYS A 203 23.07 24.92 -58.10
N VAL A 204 24.14 24.41 -57.50
CA VAL A 204 24.09 23.30 -56.54
C VAL A 204 23.22 23.67 -55.32
N GLN A 205 23.35 24.89 -54.80
CA GLN A 205 22.53 25.35 -53.68
C GLN A 205 21.06 25.51 -54.06
N ALA A 206 20.77 26.06 -55.25
CA ALA A 206 19.39 26.24 -55.71
C ALA A 206 18.64 24.90 -55.80
N GLU A 207 19.32 23.82 -56.23
CA GLU A 207 18.73 22.48 -56.27
C GLU A 207 18.69 21.77 -54.91
N LEU A 208 19.63 22.04 -53.99
CA LEU A 208 19.65 21.45 -52.65
C LEU A 208 18.74 22.15 -51.64
N ALA A 209 18.45 23.43 -51.80
CA ALA A 209 17.59 24.20 -50.90
C ALA A 209 16.24 23.52 -50.59
N PRO A 210 15.47 23.01 -51.58
CA PRO A 210 14.22 22.29 -51.27
C PRO A 210 14.46 20.97 -50.54
N MET A 211 15.57 20.26 -50.81
CA MET A 211 15.92 19.04 -50.08
C MET A 211 16.32 19.34 -48.63
N GLN A 212 17.00 20.45 -48.36
CA GLN A 212 17.36 20.91 -47.02
C GLN A 212 16.11 21.27 -46.21
N GLN A 213 15.19 22.02 -46.80
CA GLN A 213 13.91 22.36 -46.15
C GLN A 213 13.10 21.09 -45.81
N LYS A 214 12.98 20.18 -46.78
CA LYS A 214 12.28 18.91 -46.55
C LYS A 214 12.97 18.05 -45.49
N GLY A 215 14.31 18.01 -45.49
CA GLY A 215 15.09 17.32 -44.47
C GLY A 215 14.88 17.91 -43.06
N GLN A 216 14.83 19.23 -42.94
CA GLN A 216 14.52 19.90 -41.66
C GLN A 216 13.10 19.59 -41.19
N GLU A 217 12.12 19.64 -42.08
CA GLU A 217 10.73 19.27 -41.75
C GLU A 217 10.63 17.80 -41.32
N GLU A 218 11.28 16.88 -42.03
CA GLU A 218 11.31 15.46 -41.69
C GLU A 218 11.98 15.22 -40.34
N LEU A 219 13.10 15.89 -40.06
CA LEU A 219 13.80 15.80 -38.77
C LEU A 219 12.90 16.31 -37.62
N ASN A 220 12.24 17.45 -37.81
CA ASN A 220 11.36 18.04 -36.81
C ASN A 220 10.14 17.15 -36.53
N GLN A 221 9.51 16.63 -37.59
CA GLN A 221 8.37 15.71 -37.46
C GLN A 221 8.79 14.41 -36.76
N TYR A 222 9.94 13.85 -37.14
CA TYR A 222 10.49 12.64 -36.52
C TYR A 222 10.77 12.86 -35.02
N ALA A 223 11.40 13.97 -34.65
CA ALA A 223 11.66 14.31 -33.26
C ALA A 223 10.36 14.45 -32.45
N ALA A 224 9.36 15.14 -33.01
CA ALA A 224 8.06 15.31 -32.36
C ALA A 224 7.31 13.97 -32.20
N SER A 225 7.30 13.11 -33.22
CA SER A 225 6.66 11.80 -33.14
C SER A 225 7.38 10.89 -32.15
N LEU A 226 8.71 10.92 -32.15
CA LEU A 226 9.52 10.08 -31.27
C LEU A 226 9.38 10.52 -29.81
N GLN A 227 9.35 11.83 -29.54
CA GLN A 227 9.09 12.34 -28.21
C GLN A 227 7.74 11.87 -27.67
N LYS A 228 6.70 11.91 -28.52
CA LYS A 228 5.37 11.43 -28.16
C LYS A 228 5.37 9.92 -27.90
N GLU A 229 5.97 9.13 -28.78
CA GLU A 229 6.07 7.67 -28.63
C GLU A 229 6.80 7.28 -27.33
N LEU A 230 7.94 7.90 -27.05
CA LEU A 230 8.72 7.61 -25.84
C LEU A 230 7.99 8.06 -24.57
N ALA A 231 7.22 9.15 -24.61
CA ALA A 231 6.36 9.57 -23.50
C ALA A 231 5.23 8.56 -23.24
N GLU A 232 4.52 8.12 -24.28
CA GLU A 232 3.48 7.09 -24.16
C GLU A 232 4.07 5.76 -23.64
N LYS A 233 5.26 5.38 -24.12
CA LYS A 233 5.98 4.20 -23.64
C LYS A 233 6.36 4.32 -22.16
N ARG A 234 6.84 5.50 -21.72
CA ARG A 234 7.11 5.78 -20.30
C ARG A 234 5.85 5.57 -19.47
N ASP A 235 4.75 6.21 -19.87
CA ASP A 235 3.47 6.17 -19.15
C ASP A 235 2.97 4.74 -19.02
N SER A 236 3.02 3.98 -20.11
CA SER A 236 2.64 2.57 -20.12
C SER A 236 3.52 1.74 -19.19
N MET A 237 4.84 1.94 -19.18
CA MET A 237 5.74 1.18 -18.31
C MET A 237 5.54 1.51 -16.83
N VAL A 238 5.39 2.80 -16.49
CA VAL A 238 5.09 3.25 -15.12
C VAL A 238 3.75 2.68 -14.67
N GLN A 239 2.72 2.73 -15.52
CA GLN A 239 1.42 2.17 -15.20
C GLN A 239 1.47 0.66 -14.99
N GLN A 240 2.20 -0.09 -15.83
CA GLN A 240 2.39 -1.53 -15.66
C GLN A 240 3.12 -1.87 -14.34
N GLN A 241 4.17 -1.13 -14.00
CA GLN A 241 4.89 -1.33 -12.74
C GLN A 241 4.00 -0.98 -11.53
N ALA A 242 3.24 0.10 -11.59
CA ALA A 242 2.28 0.46 -10.55
C ALA A 242 1.20 -0.62 -10.37
N GLN A 243 0.65 -1.15 -11.47
CA GLN A 243 -0.30 -2.26 -11.41
C GLN A 243 0.32 -3.53 -10.83
N ALA A 244 1.58 -3.84 -11.15
CA ALA A 244 2.29 -4.98 -10.57
C ALA A 244 2.50 -4.81 -9.05
N ILE A 245 2.84 -3.60 -8.59
CA ILE A 245 2.96 -3.27 -7.16
C ILE A 245 1.62 -3.48 -6.44
N ILE A 246 0.52 -2.97 -7.01
CA ILE A 246 -0.83 -3.14 -6.46
C ILE A 246 -1.22 -4.62 -6.41
N ALA A 247 -1.00 -5.35 -7.51
CA ALA A 247 -1.36 -6.76 -7.61
C ALA A 247 -0.53 -7.65 -6.68
N ASN A 248 0.75 -7.36 -6.49
CA ASN A 248 1.64 -8.15 -5.64
C ASN A 248 1.31 -8.02 -4.14
N ASN A 249 0.88 -6.84 -3.69
CA ASN A 249 0.52 -6.64 -2.28
C ASN A 249 -0.85 -7.25 -1.94
N ASN A 250 -1.72 -7.46 -2.94
CA ASN A 250 -3.00 -8.18 -2.86
C ASN A 250 -3.84 -7.74 -1.64
N LEU A 251 -3.97 -6.41 -1.49
CA LEU A 251 -4.79 -5.83 -0.41
C LEU A 251 -6.27 -6.15 -0.66
N PRO A 252 -7.01 -6.60 0.36
CA PRO A 252 -8.44 -6.83 0.24
C PRO A 252 -9.18 -5.50 0.04
N VAL A 253 -10.38 -5.56 -0.50
CA VAL A 253 -11.27 -4.40 -0.56
C VAL A 253 -11.62 -4.01 0.88
N ALA A 254 -11.24 -2.79 1.28
CA ALA A 254 -11.37 -2.33 2.66
C ALA A 254 -12.79 -2.47 3.21
N GLN A 255 -13.80 -2.12 2.39
CA GLN A 255 -15.20 -2.24 2.78
C GLN A 255 -15.62 -3.70 3.02
N GLU A 256 -15.31 -4.61 2.10
CA GLU A 256 -15.68 -6.03 2.23
C GLU A 256 -14.98 -6.69 3.43
N TRP A 257 -13.71 -6.34 3.66
CA TRP A 257 -12.94 -6.81 4.82
C TRP A 257 -13.55 -6.32 6.13
N ASN A 258 -13.84 -5.02 6.23
CA ASN A 258 -14.47 -4.41 7.40
C ASN A 258 -15.84 -5.02 7.68
N ASP A 259 -16.69 -5.17 6.66
CA ASP A 259 -18.03 -5.73 6.79
C ASP A 259 -17.98 -7.20 7.25
N THR A 260 -17.04 -7.97 6.72
CA THR A 260 -16.83 -9.37 7.10
C THR A 260 -16.41 -9.50 8.56
N TRP A 261 -15.46 -8.67 9.01
CA TRP A 261 -14.98 -8.70 10.39
C TRP A 261 -15.99 -8.14 11.39
N ALA A 262 -16.67 -7.05 11.04
CA ALA A 262 -17.75 -6.49 11.85
C ALA A 262 -18.86 -7.51 12.10
N LYS A 263 -19.25 -8.25 11.05
CA LYS A 263 -20.24 -9.32 11.19
C LYS A 263 -19.75 -10.46 12.08
N LYS A 264 -18.53 -10.99 11.85
CA LYS A 264 -17.98 -12.08 12.66
C LYS A 264 -17.88 -11.73 14.14
N LEU A 265 -17.40 -10.54 14.45
CA LEU A 265 -17.28 -10.07 15.84
C LEU A 265 -18.66 -9.85 16.44
N SER A 266 -19.57 -9.17 15.73
CA SER A 266 -20.94 -8.93 16.21
C SER A 266 -21.72 -10.23 16.45
N ASP A 267 -21.62 -11.21 15.57
CA ASP A 267 -22.29 -12.50 15.71
C ASP A 267 -21.75 -13.25 16.95
N LYS A 268 -20.43 -13.23 17.18
CA LYS A 268 -19.82 -13.87 18.35
C LYS A 268 -20.11 -13.12 19.65
N GLU A 269 -20.10 -11.79 19.64
CA GLU A 269 -20.51 -10.96 20.78
C GLU A 269 -21.97 -11.23 21.17
N ALA A 270 -22.86 -11.36 20.19
CA ALA A 270 -24.25 -11.71 20.43
C ALA A 270 -24.41 -13.12 21.03
N GLU A 271 -23.62 -14.10 20.57
CA GLU A 271 -23.59 -15.46 21.15
C GLU A 271 -23.14 -15.43 22.61
N VAL A 272 -22.04 -14.73 22.91
CA VAL A 272 -21.51 -14.59 24.28
C VAL A 272 -22.54 -13.89 25.17
N SER A 273 -23.17 -12.82 24.69
CA SER A 273 -24.19 -12.08 25.43
C SER A 273 -25.44 -12.93 25.68
N ALA A 274 -25.88 -13.72 24.70
CA ALA A 274 -27.04 -14.60 24.83
C ALA A 274 -26.79 -15.73 25.85
N LEU A 275 -25.61 -16.35 25.81
CA LEU A 275 -25.21 -17.36 26.80
C LEU A 275 -25.11 -16.76 28.20
N HIS A 276 -24.55 -15.55 28.33
CA HIS A 276 -24.46 -14.84 29.60
C HIS A 276 -25.85 -14.53 30.17
N GLU A 277 -26.75 -13.97 29.37
CA GLU A 277 -28.12 -13.66 29.80
C GLU A 277 -28.90 -14.91 30.17
N ALA A 278 -28.75 -16.01 29.42
CA ALA A 278 -29.40 -17.28 29.74
C ALA A 278 -28.92 -17.84 31.08
N ILE A 279 -27.62 -17.74 31.38
CA ILE A 279 -27.08 -18.14 32.69
C ILE A 279 -27.64 -17.23 33.79
N LEU A 280 -27.68 -15.91 33.59
CA LEU A 280 -28.22 -14.96 34.57
C LEU A 280 -29.70 -15.21 34.87
N GLU A 281 -30.50 -15.53 33.85
CA GLU A 281 -31.92 -15.82 34.03
C GLU A 281 -32.13 -17.15 34.78
N ASP A 282 -31.33 -18.19 34.49
CA ASP A 282 -31.39 -19.44 35.28
C ASP A 282 -30.99 -19.22 36.75
N VAL A 283 -29.94 -18.41 37.00
CA VAL A 283 -29.59 -18.00 38.36
C VAL A 283 -30.73 -17.22 39.00
N ARG A 284 -31.36 -16.28 38.29
CA ARG A 284 -32.48 -15.49 38.79
C ARG A 284 -33.65 -16.39 39.20
N MET A 285 -34.04 -17.34 38.36
CA MET A 285 -35.12 -18.29 38.69
C MET A 285 -34.80 -19.09 39.96
N ARG A 286 -33.56 -19.58 40.11
CA ARG A 286 -33.12 -20.32 41.31
C ARG A 286 -33.09 -19.43 42.55
N VAL A 287 -32.64 -18.19 42.41
CA VAL A 287 -32.67 -17.18 43.47
C VAL A 287 -34.12 -16.89 43.90
N THR A 288 -35.07 -16.79 42.98
CA THR A 288 -36.50 -16.61 43.30
C THR A 288 -37.05 -17.77 44.13
N ILE A 289 -36.77 -19.01 43.74
CA ILE A 289 -37.20 -20.20 44.49
C ILE A 289 -36.64 -20.16 45.92
N ILE A 290 -35.34 -19.88 46.07
CA ILE A 290 -34.69 -19.82 47.39
C ILE A 290 -35.20 -18.64 48.21
N ALA A 291 -35.49 -17.50 47.57
CA ALA A 291 -36.08 -16.34 48.25
C ALA A 291 -37.47 -16.67 48.80
N GLU A 292 -38.30 -17.38 48.04
CA GLU A 292 -39.61 -17.86 48.50
C GLU A 292 -39.48 -18.86 49.67
N GLU A 293 -38.57 -19.82 49.57
CA GLU A 293 -38.28 -20.81 50.63
C GLU A 293 -37.77 -20.15 51.93
N GLN A 294 -36.96 -19.10 51.81
CA GLN A 294 -36.36 -18.39 52.94
C GLN A 294 -37.18 -17.17 53.39
N HIS A 295 -38.35 -16.92 52.79
CA HIS A 295 -39.21 -15.76 53.04
C HIS A 295 -38.46 -14.42 52.96
N LEU A 296 -37.69 -14.25 51.88
CA LEU A 296 -36.97 -13.03 51.56
C LEU A 296 -37.84 -12.11 50.69
N ASP A 297 -37.94 -10.85 51.07
CA ASP A 297 -38.71 -9.82 50.36
C ASP A 297 -37.89 -9.15 49.24
N LEU A 298 -36.57 -9.19 49.35
CA LEU A 298 -35.64 -8.62 48.38
C LEU A 298 -34.34 -9.44 48.35
N VAL A 299 -33.80 -9.68 47.16
CA VAL A 299 -32.44 -10.22 46.99
C VAL A 299 -31.59 -9.20 46.25
N ILE A 300 -30.40 -8.93 46.77
CA ILE A 300 -29.43 -8.00 46.20
C ILE A 300 -28.19 -8.78 45.74
N ILE A 301 -27.62 -8.37 44.61
CA ILE A 301 -26.32 -8.88 44.15
C ILE A 301 -25.24 -8.16 44.94
N ASP A 302 -24.40 -8.91 45.66
CA ASP A 302 -23.24 -8.37 46.35
C ASP A 302 -22.00 -8.40 45.46
N ASP A 303 -21.45 -7.20 45.23
CA ASP A 303 -20.25 -6.92 44.45
C ASP A 303 -19.01 -6.65 45.32
N GLY A 304 -19.06 -7.05 46.60
CA GLY A 304 -17.97 -6.86 47.59
C GLY A 304 -18.26 -5.75 48.60
N GLY A 305 -19.52 -5.34 48.74
CA GLY A 305 -19.98 -4.38 49.72
C GLY A 305 -20.33 -5.03 51.06
N ASN A 306 -20.25 -4.26 52.16
CA ASN A 306 -20.73 -4.75 53.47
C ASN A 306 -22.25 -4.62 53.56
N ILE A 307 -22.97 -5.38 52.73
CA ILE A 307 -24.44 -5.41 52.71
C ILE A 307 -24.92 -6.29 53.86
N LYS A 308 -25.79 -5.73 54.71
CA LYS A 308 -26.40 -6.47 55.82
C LYS A 308 -27.63 -7.23 55.30
N GLY A 309 -27.47 -8.52 55.03
CA GLY A 309 -28.54 -9.43 54.62
C GLY A 309 -28.14 -10.91 54.78
N LEU A 310 -29.09 -11.83 54.58
CA LEU A 310 -28.86 -13.27 54.63
C LEU A 310 -28.10 -13.70 53.36
N ASP A 311 -26.85 -14.15 53.48
CA ASP A 311 -26.10 -14.70 52.36
C ASP A 311 -26.76 -16.02 51.89
N ILE A 312 -27.34 -16.00 50.69
CA ILE A 312 -27.96 -17.17 50.06
C ILE A 312 -27.06 -17.81 48.99
N THR A 313 -25.84 -17.31 48.79
CA THR A 313 -24.91 -17.76 47.73
C THR A 313 -24.71 -19.28 47.75
N ASP A 314 -24.45 -19.86 48.91
CA ASP A 314 -24.22 -21.31 49.03
C ASP A 314 -25.51 -22.14 48.81
N ALA A 315 -26.67 -21.59 49.15
CA ALA A 315 -27.96 -22.21 48.85
C ALA A 315 -28.22 -22.24 47.34
N VAL A 316 -27.88 -21.15 46.63
CA VAL A 316 -27.99 -21.09 45.17
C VAL A 316 -27.03 -22.07 44.50
N LYS A 317 -25.77 -22.15 44.96
CA LYS A 317 -24.79 -23.16 44.49
C LYS A 317 -25.30 -24.60 44.71
N ALA A 318 -25.91 -24.87 45.86
CA ALA A 318 -26.45 -26.18 46.18
C ALA A 318 -27.60 -26.57 45.22
N SER A 319 -28.41 -25.61 44.77
CA SER A 319 -29.52 -25.87 43.83
C SER A 319 -29.07 -26.48 42.49
N TYR A 320 -27.81 -26.23 42.08
CA TYR A 320 -27.22 -26.80 40.86
C TYR A 320 -26.71 -28.24 41.03
N ARG A 321 -26.59 -28.73 42.27
CA ARG A 321 -26.07 -30.08 42.58
C ARG A 321 -27.16 -31.15 42.78
N VAL A 322 -28.43 -30.74 42.85
CA VAL A 322 -29.57 -31.59 43.22
C VAL A 322 -30.37 -32.07 41.99
N GLN A 323 -29.84 -31.89 40.78
CA GLN A 323 -30.41 -32.43 39.54
C GLN A 323 -29.78 -33.77 39.16
#